data_AF-W1I736-F1
#
_entry.id   AF-W1I736-F1
#
_cell.length_a   1.000
_cell.length_b   1.000
_cell.length_c   1.000
_cell.angle_alpha   90.00
_cell.angle_beta   90.00
_cell.angle_gamma   90.00
#
_symmetry.space_group_name_H-M   'P 1'
#
loop_
_entity.id
_entity.type
_entity.pdbx_description
1 polymer ?
#
loop_
_entity_poly.entity_id
_entity_poly.type
_entity_poly.pdbx_seq_one_letter_code
_entity_poly.pdbx_strand_id
1 'polypeptide(L)'
;MNVKIQGSGNGTYANTGSCVAVTNYLQHEDLERMKKGEEVQPFFNQFRDYVSAREVTFKIDNNKAKLSRTDAKFYVITVSPSEKELRCMGRTPQECAEALRRYIRQDVMRNYAEGFGKGLKSDDVEYYAKIHFNRDGESDSDMHAHIIVSRKDRSNTRKLSPKTNHTGKKNCGNVKGGFDRTDFFRKCESSFDRRMGFDREPEESFDYLNAVKNGSPAEIARQVERAERIRKEKWDKLKAELQSRQEPEKSKNQQVEKTPDIEQPIPKKKQQEEDLELLKKPKRSRGFGMGM
;
A
#
# COMPACT_ATOMS: atom_id res chain seq x y z
N MET A 1 4.81 -3.40 -4.18
CA MET A 1 4.75 -3.49 -2.70
C MET A 1 6.09 -3.94 -2.19
N ASN A 2 6.79 -3.13 -1.38
CA ASN A 2 8.14 -3.49 -0.91
C ASN A 2 8.06 -4.20 0.45
N VAL A 3 8.51 -5.45 0.51
CA VAL A 3 8.57 -6.23 1.74
C VAL A 3 9.99 -6.76 1.94
N LYS A 4 10.53 -6.59 3.15
CA LYS A 4 11.89 -7.03 3.50
C LYS A 4 11.88 -7.84 4.79
N ILE A 5 12.77 -8.83 4.88
CA ILE A 5 12.97 -9.63 6.10
C ILE A 5 14.38 -9.37 6.64
N GLN A 6 14.44 -8.70 7.78
CA GLN A 6 15.64 -8.39 8.55
C GLN A 6 15.82 -9.38 9.71
N GLY A 7 16.99 -9.33 10.36
CA GLY A 7 17.31 -10.20 11.50
C GLY A 7 18.53 -11.08 11.25
N SER A 8 19.73 -10.50 11.35
CA SER A 8 21.02 -11.20 11.33
C SER A 8 22.12 -10.18 11.68
N GLY A 9 23.19 -10.63 12.35
CA GLY A 9 24.35 -9.77 12.63
C GLY A 9 24.18 -8.85 13.83
N ASN A 10 24.88 -7.70 13.79
CA ASN A 10 24.93 -6.69 14.85
C ASN A 10 24.00 -5.50 14.56
N GLY A 11 23.74 -4.66 15.57
CA GLY A 11 22.94 -3.43 15.45
C GLY A 11 21.47 -3.61 15.87
N THR A 12 20.61 -2.65 15.51
CA THR A 12 19.21 -2.58 15.95
C THR A 12 18.42 -3.87 15.72
N TYR A 13 18.63 -4.51 14.57
CA TYR A 13 17.94 -5.75 14.17
C TYR A 13 18.72 -7.04 14.52
N ALA A 14 19.72 -6.95 15.41
CA ALA A 14 20.40 -8.13 15.95
C ALA A 14 19.39 -9.01 16.68
N ASN A 15 19.34 -10.30 16.35
CA ASN A 15 18.20 -11.13 16.71
C ASN A 15 18.54 -12.38 17.53
N THR A 16 19.78 -12.55 17.99
CA THR A 16 20.15 -13.68 18.87
C THR A 16 19.83 -13.42 20.34
N GLY A 17 19.66 -12.14 20.70
CA GLY A 17 19.30 -11.67 22.04
C GLY A 17 17.87 -11.13 22.14
N SER A 18 17.69 -10.16 23.03
CA SER A 18 16.43 -9.46 23.25
C SER A 18 16.03 -8.59 22.06
N CYS A 19 14.73 -8.44 21.81
CA CYS A 19 14.22 -7.46 20.84
C CYS A 19 14.14 -6.02 21.39
N VAL A 20 14.64 -5.76 22.60
CA VAL A 20 14.62 -4.43 23.25
C VAL A 20 15.22 -3.32 22.38
N ALA A 21 16.29 -3.63 21.63
CA ALA A 21 16.91 -2.67 20.72
C ALA A 21 15.94 -2.22 19.61
N VAL A 22 15.17 -3.16 19.04
CA VAL A 22 14.15 -2.85 18.03
C VAL A 22 13.00 -2.08 18.66
N THR A 23 12.47 -2.52 19.80
CA THR A 23 11.34 -1.83 20.43
C THR A 23 11.71 -0.41 20.83
N ASN A 24 12.92 -0.18 21.36
CA ASN A 24 13.40 1.16 21.72
C ASN A 24 13.60 2.04 20.48
N TYR A 25 14.17 1.50 19.41
CA TYR A 25 14.30 2.22 18.13
C TYR A 25 12.93 2.67 17.62
N LEU A 26 11.95 1.77 17.62
CA LEU A 26 10.60 2.10 17.15
C LEU A 26 9.86 3.08 18.07
N GLN A 27 10.13 3.08 19.38
CA GLN A 27 9.60 4.09 20.31
C GLN A 27 10.29 5.45 20.17
N HIS A 28 11.56 5.49 19.78
CA HIS A 28 12.24 6.75 19.54
C HIS A 28 11.59 7.52 18.38
N GLU A 29 11.17 6.81 17.33
CA GLU A 29 10.39 7.38 16.23
C GLU A 29 9.04 7.98 16.70
N ASP A 30 8.36 7.35 17.67
CA ASP A 30 7.16 7.94 18.28
C ASP A 30 7.43 9.26 19.00
N LEU A 31 8.52 9.32 19.77
CA LEU A 31 8.84 10.50 20.58
C LEU A 31 9.07 11.73 19.69
N GLU A 32 9.70 11.56 18.53
CA GLU A 32 9.89 12.64 17.56
C GLU A 32 8.56 13.16 16.99
N ARG A 33 7.55 12.28 16.82
CA ARG A 33 6.20 12.68 16.40
C ARG A 33 5.42 13.37 17.51
N MET A 34 5.51 12.86 18.74
CA MET A 34 4.88 13.49 19.90
C MET A 34 5.43 14.91 20.13
N LYS A 35 6.74 15.13 19.93
CA LYS A 35 7.34 16.48 19.97
C LYS A 35 6.76 17.42 18.92
N LYS A 36 6.31 16.89 17.77
CA LYS A 36 5.64 17.64 16.70
C LYS A 36 4.12 17.76 16.91
N GLY A 37 3.57 17.23 18.00
CA GLY A 37 2.12 17.20 18.26
C GLY A 37 1.35 16.22 17.38
N GLU A 38 2.04 15.29 16.72
CA GLU A 38 1.44 14.31 15.81
C GLU A 38 1.00 13.03 16.55
N GLU A 39 -0.01 12.35 15.99
CA GLU A 39 -0.52 11.10 16.54
C GLU A 39 0.48 9.95 16.35
N VAL A 40 0.70 9.18 17.42
CA VAL A 40 1.53 7.96 17.41
C VAL A 40 0.66 6.72 17.35
N GLN A 41 1.00 5.78 16.49
CA GLN A 41 0.28 4.50 16.40
C GLN A 41 0.91 3.49 17.38
N PRO A 42 0.14 2.86 18.28
CA PRO A 42 0.67 1.85 19.19
C PRO A 42 1.15 0.60 18.43
N PHE A 43 1.86 -0.29 19.13
CA PHE A 43 2.01 -1.65 18.60
C PHE A 43 0.65 -2.35 18.57
N PHE A 44 0.46 -3.22 17.59
CA PHE A 44 -0.70 -4.09 17.45
C PHE A 44 -0.24 -5.52 17.15
N ASN A 45 -1.13 -6.48 17.30
CA ASN A 45 -0.91 -7.86 16.83
C ASN A 45 -2.15 -8.38 16.10
N GLN A 46 -2.23 -9.70 15.89
CA GLN A 46 -3.36 -10.34 15.22
C GLN A 46 -4.72 -10.01 15.85
N PHE A 47 -4.77 -9.79 17.17
CA PHE A 47 -6.02 -9.71 17.95
C PHE A 47 -6.27 -8.35 18.59
N ARG A 48 -5.21 -7.59 18.87
CA ARG A 48 -5.27 -6.34 19.62
C ARG A 48 -4.71 -5.21 18.79
N ASP A 49 -5.39 -4.06 18.83
CA ASP A 49 -4.92 -2.80 18.24
C ASP A 49 -3.96 -2.03 19.14
N TYR A 50 -3.82 -2.44 20.41
CA TYR A 50 -2.91 -1.81 21.36
C TYR A 50 -2.12 -2.86 22.16
N VAL A 51 -0.80 -2.74 22.10
CA VAL A 51 0.19 -3.49 22.87
C VAL A 51 1.30 -2.52 23.27
N SER A 52 1.73 -2.56 24.53
CA SER A 52 2.86 -1.73 24.97
C SER A 52 4.20 -2.31 24.50
N ALA A 53 5.20 -1.47 24.25
CA ALA A 53 6.55 -1.93 23.88
C ALA A 53 7.14 -2.90 24.91
N ARG A 54 6.91 -2.65 26.21
CA ARG A 54 7.32 -3.56 27.29
C ARG A 54 6.68 -4.95 27.16
N GLU A 55 5.40 -5.01 26.81
CA GLU A 55 4.70 -6.27 26.58
C GLU A 55 5.26 -6.99 25.34
N VAL A 56 5.52 -6.26 24.24
CA VAL A 56 6.15 -6.80 23.04
C VAL A 56 7.49 -7.45 23.38
N THR A 57 8.37 -6.71 24.08
CA THR A 57 9.69 -7.22 24.50
C THR A 57 9.55 -8.48 25.33
N PHE A 58 8.69 -8.45 26.36
CA PHE A 58 8.48 -9.58 27.24
C PHE A 58 7.99 -10.83 26.49
N LYS A 59 6.99 -10.68 25.61
CA LYS A 59 6.38 -11.80 24.90
C LYS A 59 7.32 -12.44 23.90
N ILE A 60 8.02 -11.62 23.09
CA ILE A 60 9.00 -12.11 22.12
C ILE A 60 10.19 -12.77 22.81
N ASP A 61 10.75 -12.13 23.84
CA ASP A 61 11.96 -12.62 24.50
C ASP A 61 11.74 -13.90 25.30
N ASN A 62 10.50 -14.17 25.75
CA ASN A 62 10.15 -15.41 26.45
C ASN A 62 9.65 -16.52 25.52
N ASN A 63 9.29 -16.21 24.26
CA ASN A 63 8.90 -17.21 23.26
C ASN A 63 10.12 -17.86 22.57
N LYS A 64 10.98 -18.53 23.36
CA LYS A 64 12.28 -19.05 22.90
C LYS A 64 12.58 -20.50 23.29
N ALA A 65 11.56 -21.32 23.51
CA ALA A 65 11.77 -22.70 23.96
C ALA A 65 12.60 -23.49 22.94
N LYS A 66 13.63 -24.16 23.46
CA LYS A 66 14.59 -24.98 22.69
C LYS A 66 15.36 -24.18 21.62
N LEU A 67 15.56 -22.88 21.84
CA LEU A 67 16.50 -22.05 21.09
C LEU A 67 17.80 -21.89 21.89
N SER A 68 18.94 -22.10 21.23
CA SER A 68 20.25 -21.88 21.84
C SER A 68 20.55 -20.38 22.00
N ARG A 69 21.71 -20.03 22.58
CA ARG A 69 22.17 -18.63 22.67
C ARG A 69 22.42 -18.01 21.30
N THR A 70 22.97 -18.77 20.36
CA THR A 70 23.34 -18.31 19.01
C THR A 70 22.20 -18.35 18.02
N ASP A 71 21.11 -19.06 18.37
CA ASP A 71 19.90 -19.10 17.58
C ASP A 71 19.26 -17.69 17.48
N ALA A 72 18.81 -17.29 16.29
CA ALA A 72 17.86 -16.18 16.18
C ALA A 72 16.64 -16.41 17.09
N LYS A 73 16.08 -15.36 17.68
CA LYS A 73 14.93 -15.33 18.59
C LYS A 73 13.72 -14.69 17.93
N PHE A 74 13.96 -13.74 17.05
CA PHE A 74 12.93 -13.06 16.28
C PHE A 74 13.46 -12.68 14.89
N TYR A 75 12.57 -12.18 14.05
CA TYR A 75 12.85 -11.54 12.78
C TYR A 75 12.05 -10.25 12.70
N VAL A 76 12.48 -9.32 11.86
CA VAL A 76 11.71 -8.10 11.59
C VAL A 76 11.32 -8.11 10.13
N ILE A 77 10.03 -7.92 9.85
CA ILE A 77 9.51 -7.73 8.50
C ILE A 77 9.17 -6.26 8.34
N THR A 78 9.72 -5.60 7.34
CA THR A 78 9.34 -4.23 6.98
C THR A 78 8.39 -4.30 5.79
N VAL A 79 7.23 -3.65 5.90
CA VAL A 79 6.25 -3.46 4.82
C VAL A 79 6.23 -1.98 4.48
N SER A 80 6.64 -1.64 3.27
CA SER A 80 6.74 -0.26 2.79
C SER A 80 5.98 -0.15 1.47
N PRO A 81 4.70 0.23 1.51
CA PRO A 81 3.97 0.59 0.31
C PRO A 81 4.61 1.82 -0.36
N SER A 82 4.55 1.90 -1.69
CA SER A 82 4.92 3.13 -2.41
C SER A 82 3.86 4.21 -2.26
N GLU A 83 4.17 5.46 -2.62
CA GLU A 83 3.18 6.55 -2.63
C GLU A 83 1.92 6.19 -3.44
N LYS A 84 2.08 5.61 -4.65
CA LYS A 84 0.95 5.16 -5.48
C LYS A 84 0.09 4.11 -4.78
N GLU A 85 0.74 3.21 -4.03
CA GLU A 85 0.06 2.17 -3.27
C GLU A 85 -0.67 2.76 -2.06
N LEU A 86 -0.07 3.70 -1.34
CA LEU A 86 -0.68 4.41 -0.21
C LEU A 86 -1.93 5.18 -0.65
N ARG A 87 -1.91 5.85 -1.81
CA ARG A 87 -3.09 6.54 -2.36
C ARG A 87 -4.29 5.61 -2.59
N CYS A 88 -4.06 4.31 -2.74
CA CYS A 88 -5.12 3.30 -2.90
C CYS A 88 -5.57 2.70 -1.56
N MET A 89 -4.86 2.99 -0.46
CA MET A 89 -5.20 2.51 0.88
C MET A 89 -6.19 3.44 1.60
N GLY A 90 -6.27 4.71 1.23
CA GLY A 90 -7.13 5.70 1.88
C GLY A 90 -6.88 7.12 1.38
N ARG A 91 -7.75 8.05 1.75
CA ARG A 91 -7.61 9.49 1.46
C ARG A 91 -6.88 10.22 2.56
N THR A 92 -6.96 9.73 3.79
CA THR A 92 -6.30 10.31 4.96
C THR A 92 -5.21 9.39 5.51
N PRO A 93 -4.20 9.92 6.24
CA PRO A 93 -3.20 9.09 6.90
C PRO A 93 -3.83 8.03 7.82
N GLN A 94 -4.92 8.36 8.51
CA GLN A 94 -5.63 7.43 9.40
C GLN A 94 -6.26 6.28 8.63
N GLU A 95 -6.96 6.57 7.53
CA GLU A 95 -7.55 5.54 6.65
C GLU A 95 -6.47 4.63 6.06
N CYS A 96 -5.38 5.22 5.57
CA CYS A 96 -4.24 4.47 5.05
C CYS A 96 -3.64 3.54 6.12
N ALA A 97 -3.50 4.02 7.36
CA ALA A 97 -2.96 3.23 8.45
C ALA A 97 -3.89 2.09 8.86
N GLU A 98 -5.21 2.31 8.87
CA GLU A 98 -6.19 1.26 9.13
C GLU A 98 -6.15 0.19 8.03
N ALA A 99 -6.11 0.60 6.75
CA ALA A 99 -6.01 -0.30 5.62
C ALA A 99 -4.69 -1.10 5.62
N LEU A 100 -3.56 -0.45 5.93
CA LEU A 100 -2.26 -1.12 6.08
C LEU A 100 -2.28 -2.12 7.25
N ARG A 101 -2.86 -1.76 8.40
CA ARG A 101 -3.02 -2.66 9.55
C ARG A 101 -3.83 -3.91 9.18
N ARG A 102 -4.94 -3.71 8.45
CA ARG A 102 -5.80 -4.79 7.97
C ARG A 102 -5.07 -5.70 6.98
N TYR A 103 -4.36 -5.12 6.01
CA TYR A 103 -3.53 -5.84 5.04
C TYR A 103 -2.44 -6.67 5.73
N ILE A 104 -1.80 -6.13 6.78
CA ILE A 104 -0.81 -6.86 7.57
C ILE A 104 -1.41 -8.09 8.24
N ARG A 105 -2.54 -7.94 8.95
CA ARG A 105 -3.23 -9.05 9.63
C ARG A 105 -3.73 -10.11 8.65
N GLN A 106 -4.40 -9.68 7.59
CA GLN A 106 -5.18 -10.57 6.74
C GLN A 106 -4.39 -11.19 5.59
N ASP A 107 -3.33 -10.54 5.12
CA ASP A 107 -2.56 -11.03 3.97
C ASP A 107 -1.09 -11.25 4.30
N VAL A 108 -0.37 -10.24 4.81
CA VAL A 108 1.06 -10.39 5.05
C VAL A 108 1.33 -11.52 6.04
N MET A 109 0.66 -11.52 7.19
CA MET A 109 0.87 -12.55 8.20
C MET A 109 0.25 -13.89 7.84
N ARG A 110 -0.82 -13.91 7.03
CA ARG A 110 -1.36 -15.14 6.44
C ARG A 110 -0.34 -15.78 5.50
N ASN A 111 0.16 -15.02 4.53
CA ASN A 111 1.17 -15.46 3.57
C ASN A 111 2.46 -15.91 4.29
N TYR A 112 2.84 -15.22 5.38
CA TYR A 112 3.99 -15.59 6.20
C TYR A 112 3.78 -16.93 6.91
N ALA A 113 2.62 -17.15 7.53
CA ALA A 113 2.31 -18.41 8.21
C ALA A 113 2.25 -19.59 7.23
N GLU A 114 1.50 -19.43 6.13
CA GLU A 114 1.32 -20.45 5.10
C GLU A 114 2.63 -20.77 4.38
N GLY A 115 3.50 -19.77 4.20
CA GLY A 115 4.80 -19.92 3.55
C GLY A 115 5.73 -20.94 4.19
N PHE A 116 5.47 -21.35 5.44
CA PHE A 116 6.22 -22.41 6.10
C PHE A 116 5.84 -23.83 5.66
N GLY A 117 4.66 -24.01 5.06
CA GLY A 117 4.14 -25.33 4.68
C GLY A 117 3.88 -26.26 5.87
N LYS A 118 3.48 -25.70 7.02
CA LYS A 118 3.27 -26.44 8.29
C LYS A 118 1.81 -26.40 8.78
N GLY A 119 0.87 -26.05 7.91
CA GLY A 119 -0.54 -25.86 8.26
C GLY A 119 -0.76 -24.76 9.31
N LEU A 120 0.12 -23.75 9.33
CA LEU A 120 0.05 -22.61 10.24
C LEU A 120 -0.90 -21.56 9.68
N LYS A 121 -1.66 -20.94 10.58
CA LYS A 121 -2.47 -19.75 10.32
C LYS A 121 -1.76 -18.52 10.90
N SER A 122 -2.19 -17.33 10.50
CA SER A 122 -1.71 -16.06 11.08
C SER A 122 -1.85 -16.03 12.61
N ASP A 123 -2.89 -16.67 13.12
CA ASP A 123 -3.23 -16.76 14.55
C ASP A 123 -2.20 -17.57 15.36
N ASP A 124 -1.49 -18.50 14.70
CA ASP A 124 -0.46 -19.32 15.30
C ASP A 124 0.89 -18.59 15.39
N VAL A 125 1.03 -17.42 14.76
CA VAL A 125 2.29 -16.66 14.74
C VAL A 125 2.30 -15.66 15.87
N GLU A 126 3.38 -15.68 16.67
CA GLU A 126 3.62 -14.66 17.69
C GLU A 126 4.33 -13.46 17.05
N TYR A 127 3.56 -12.39 16.80
CA TYR A 127 4.10 -11.18 16.19
C TYR A 127 3.49 -9.92 16.78
N TYR A 128 4.22 -8.81 16.62
CA TYR A 128 3.79 -7.47 16.98
C TYR A 128 4.25 -6.49 15.90
N ALA A 129 3.34 -5.65 15.43
CA ALA A 129 3.58 -4.72 14.35
C ALA A 129 3.35 -3.29 14.82
N LYS A 130 3.99 -2.32 14.16
CA LYS A 130 3.81 -0.89 14.41
C LYS A 130 3.91 -0.14 13.10
N ILE A 131 3.00 0.82 12.88
CA ILE A 131 2.95 1.66 11.68
C ILE A 131 3.58 3.01 12.01
N HIS A 132 4.51 3.44 11.18
CA HIS A 132 5.17 4.74 11.26
C HIS A 132 4.86 5.59 10.02
N PHE A 133 4.99 6.90 10.17
CA PHE A 133 4.67 7.90 9.16
C PHE A 133 5.83 8.91 9.16
N ASN A 134 6.95 8.53 8.55
CA ASN A 134 7.99 9.44 8.04
C ASN A 134 9.24 8.65 7.69
N ARG A 135 9.96 9.15 6.69
CA ARG A 135 11.41 9.16 6.79
C ARG A 135 11.99 10.57 6.71
N ASP A 136 11.45 11.48 5.89
CA ASP A 136 12.18 12.74 5.63
C ASP A 136 11.32 14.03 5.54
N GLY A 137 10.04 14.03 5.90
CA GLY A 137 9.25 15.27 6.06
C GLY A 137 8.99 16.10 4.79
N GLU A 138 9.45 15.65 3.62
CA GLU A 138 9.23 16.32 2.34
C GLU A 138 8.14 15.67 1.47
N SER A 139 7.61 14.50 1.86
CA SER A 139 6.47 13.88 1.17
C SER A 139 5.48 13.25 2.15
N ASP A 140 4.19 13.38 1.86
CA ASP A 140 3.06 12.81 2.63
C ASP A 140 3.00 11.25 2.58
N SER A 141 4.04 10.59 2.07
CA SER A 141 3.95 9.24 1.50
C SER A 141 5.00 8.22 1.97
N ASP A 142 5.48 8.34 3.22
CA ASP A 142 6.43 7.39 3.82
C ASP A 142 5.82 6.52 4.94
N MET A 143 4.53 6.20 4.82
CA MET A 143 3.90 5.25 5.75
C MET A 143 4.48 3.85 5.54
N HIS A 144 5.00 3.26 6.60
CA HIS A 144 5.53 1.90 6.58
C HIS A 144 5.29 1.20 7.91
N ALA A 145 5.40 -0.12 7.92
CA ALA A 145 5.24 -0.90 9.13
C ALA A 145 6.45 -1.78 9.41
N HIS A 146 6.80 -1.88 10.69
CA HIS A 146 7.75 -2.86 11.21
C HIS A 146 6.99 -3.94 11.95
N ILE A 147 7.27 -5.20 11.63
CA ILE A 147 6.63 -6.38 12.21
C ILE A 147 7.70 -7.24 12.88
N ILE A 148 7.73 -7.25 14.20
CA ILE A 148 8.59 -8.12 15.00
C ILE A 148 7.89 -9.47 15.11
N VAL A 149 8.50 -10.51 14.56
CA VAL A 149 7.94 -11.88 14.55
C VAL A 149 8.86 -12.81 15.33
N SER A 150 8.32 -13.54 16.30
CA SER A 150 9.11 -14.55 17.02
C SER A 150 9.56 -15.66 16.07
N ARG A 151 10.75 -16.23 16.31
CA ARG A 151 11.19 -17.46 15.64
C ARG A 151 10.35 -18.67 16.07
N LYS A 152 9.59 -18.57 17.14
CA LYS A 152 8.69 -19.63 17.60
C LYS A 152 7.26 -19.25 17.24
N ASP A 153 6.46 -20.27 16.94
CA ASP A 153 5.01 -20.09 16.91
C ASP A 153 4.49 -19.70 18.31
N ARG A 154 3.23 -19.25 18.39
CA ARG A 154 2.61 -18.81 19.65
C ARG A 154 2.55 -19.90 20.71
N SER A 155 2.46 -21.18 20.29
CA SER A 155 2.50 -22.33 21.21
C SER A 155 3.91 -22.62 21.76
N ASN A 156 4.94 -21.91 21.27
CA ASN A 156 6.34 -22.10 21.61
C ASN A 156 6.89 -23.50 21.25
N THR A 157 6.29 -24.19 20.28
CA THR A 157 6.66 -25.56 19.90
C THR A 157 7.40 -25.60 18.55
N ARG A 158 6.91 -24.90 17.53
CA ARG A 158 7.42 -24.94 16.15
C ARG A 158 8.44 -23.83 15.90
N LYS A 159 9.52 -24.13 15.17
CA LYS A 159 10.51 -23.14 14.70
C LYS A 159 10.09 -22.58 13.33
N LEU A 160 10.01 -21.27 13.23
CA LEU A 160 9.63 -20.45 12.08
C LEU A 160 10.83 -19.60 11.68
N SER A 161 11.59 -20.05 10.69
CA SER A 161 12.77 -19.32 10.21
C SER A 161 12.58 -18.95 8.74
N PRO A 162 12.23 -17.69 8.43
CA PRO A 162 12.04 -17.25 7.05
C PRO A 162 13.36 -17.08 6.29
N LYS A 163 14.51 -17.16 6.98
CA LYS A 163 15.86 -17.11 6.41
C LYS A 163 16.47 -18.50 6.20
N THR A 164 15.68 -19.56 6.28
CA THR A 164 16.14 -20.91 5.94
C THR A 164 16.57 -21.00 4.47
N ASN A 165 17.56 -21.84 4.18
CA ASN A 165 17.96 -22.18 2.81
C ASN A 165 17.01 -23.23 2.18
N HIS A 166 16.15 -23.86 2.99
CA HIS A 166 15.16 -24.82 2.51
C HIS A 166 13.91 -24.09 2.01
N THR A 167 13.67 -24.11 0.70
CA THR A 167 12.49 -23.47 0.09
C THR A 167 11.28 -24.40 -0.05
N GLY A 168 11.43 -25.69 0.32
CA GLY A 168 10.40 -26.71 0.11
C GLY A 168 10.32 -27.26 -1.31
N LYS A 169 11.05 -26.69 -2.29
CA LYS A 169 11.07 -27.13 -3.70
C LYS A 169 11.98 -28.33 -3.97
N LYS A 170 12.91 -28.65 -3.06
CA LYS A 170 13.77 -29.84 -3.13
C LYS A 170 13.37 -30.79 -2.00
N ASN A 171 13.35 -32.09 -2.27
CA ASN A 171 13.10 -33.12 -1.26
C ASN A 171 14.25 -33.14 -0.24
N CYS A 172 14.12 -32.34 0.83
CA CYS A 172 15.11 -32.27 1.90
C CYS A 172 14.85 -33.33 2.97
N GLY A 173 14.81 -34.61 2.56
CA GLY A 173 14.71 -35.76 3.47
C GLY A 173 13.66 -35.62 4.58
N ASN A 174 14.06 -35.86 5.83
CA ASN A 174 13.19 -35.78 7.01
C ASN A 174 12.80 -34.35 7.43
N VAL A 175 13.36 -33.30 6.83
CA VAL A 175 13.03 -31.91 7.15
C VAL A 175 11.73 -31.54 6.44
N LYS A 176 10.61 -31.63 7.17
CA LYS A 176 9.30 -31.19 6.69
C LYS A 176 9.16 -29.67 6.86
N GLY A 177 9.01 -28.97 5.74
CA GLY A 177 8.76 -27.51 5.66
C GLY A 177 9.97 -26.68 5.21
N GLY A 178 9.70 -25.49 4.70
CA GLY A 178 10.67 -24.54 4.16
C GLY A 178 10.16 -23.12 4.26
N PHE A 179 10.81 -22.15 3.63
CA PHE A 179 10.25 -20.82 3.42
C PHE A 179 10.82 -20.23 2.13
N ASP A 180 10.01 -20.14 1.09
CA ASP A 180 10.39 -19.48 -0.16
C ASP A 180 10.13 -17.97 -0.04
N ARG A 181 11.21 -17.21 0.21
CA ARG A 181 11.14 -15.75 0.35
C ARG A 181 10.61 -15.07 -0.91
N THR A 182 10.99 -15.56 -2.09
CA THR A 182 10.55 -15.01 -3.37
C THR A 182 9.04 -15.23 -3.55
N ASP A 183 8.54 -16.41 -3.19
CA ASP A 183 7.11 -16.69 -3.19
C ASP A 183 6.35 -15.81 -2.18
N PHE A 184 6.90 -15.65 -0.97
CA PHE A 184 6.31 -14.76 0.04
C PHE A 184 6.19 -13.31 -0.45
N PHE A 185 7.24 -12.75 -1.05
CA PHE A 185 7.20 -11.37 -1.59
C PHE A 185 6.20 -11.23 -2.73
N ARG A 186 6.16 -12.18 -3.68
CA ARG A 186 5.18 -12.21 -4.77
C ARG A 186 3.74 -12.32 -4.25
N LYS A 187 3.51 -13.15 -3.23
CA LYS A 187 2.18 -13.29 -2.60
C LYS A 187 1.74 -12.03 -1.89
N CYS A 188 2.66 -11.34 -1.18
CA CYS A 188 2.36 -10.04 -0.59
C CYS A 188 1.94 -9.03 -1.67
N GLU A 189 2.74 -8.85 -2.74
CA GLU A 189 2.40 -7.97 -3.85
C GLU A 189 1.03 -8.28 -4.47
N SER A 190 0.83 -9.51 -4.94
CA SER A 190 -0.44 -9.90 -5.57
C SER A 190 -1.64 -9.83 -4.62
N SER A 191 -1.45 -10.06 -3.32
CA SER A 191 -2.51 -9.90 -2.32
C SER A 191 -2.86 -8.44 -2.07
N PHE A 192 -1.86 -7.55 -2.10
CA PHE A 192 -2.09 -6.11 -2.04
C PHE A 192 -2.87 -5.65 -3.26
N ASP A 193 -2.41 -6.02 -4.47
CA ASP A 193 -3.01 -5.59 -5.74
C ASP A 193 -4.49 -5.99 -5.80
N ARG A 194 -4.79 -7.25 -5.46
CA ARG A 194 -6.18 -7.74 -5.40
C ARG A 194 -7.01 -7.03 -4.34
N ARG A 195 -6.44 -6.76 -3.16
CA ARG A 195 -7.19 -6.15 -2.04
C ARG A 195 -7.54 -4.70 -2.33
N MET A 196 -6.60 -3.93 -2.87
CA MET A 196 -6.76 -2.51 -3.11
C MET A 196 -7.27 -2.21 -4.53
N GLY A 197 -7.41 -3.23 -5.39
CA GLY A 197 -7.71 -3.04 -6.80
C GLY A 197 -6.60 -2.25 -7.52
N PHE A 198 -5.35 -2.41 -7.08
CA PHE A 198 -4.22 -1.65 -7.61
C PHE A 198 -3.80 -2.24 -8.96
N ASP A 199 -4.01 -1.49 -10.04
CA ASP A 199 -3.56 -1.87 -11.38
C ASP A 199 -2.07 -1.55 -11.55
N ARG A 200 -1.24 -2.50 -11.10
CA ARG A 200 0.21 -2.38 -11.15
C ARG A 200 0.72 -2.40 -12.59
N GLU A 201 1.68 -1.54 -12.89
CA GLU A 201 2.42 -1.61 -14.16
C GLU A 201 3.35 -2.82 -14.17
N PRO A 202 3.46 -3.55 -15.30
CA PRO A 202 4.19 -4.82 -15.32
C PRO A 202 5.68 -4.67 -14.95
N GLU A 203 6.30 -3.53 -15.28
CA GLU A 203 7.68 -3.19 -14.92
C GLU A 203 7.85 -2.86 -13.43
N GLU A 204 6.76 -2.52 -12.72
CA GLU A 204 6.75 -2.31 -11.27
C GLU A 204 6.51 -3.60 -10.48
N SER A 205 6.27 -4.73 -11.17
CA SER A 205 6.05 -6.03 -10.50
C SER A 205 7.32 -6.56 -9.85
N PHE A 206 7.14 -7.29 -8.74
CA PHE A 206 8.22 -7.92 -8.02
C PHE A 206 9.06 -8.83 -8.91
N ASP A 207 8.42 -9.64 -9.76
CA ASP A 207 9.13 -10.57 -10.65
C ASP A 207 10.00 -9.84 -11.68
N TYR A 208 9.51 -8.72 -12.24
CA TYR A 208 10.28 -7.89 -13.15
C TYR A 208 11.48 -7.25 -12.44
N LEU A 209 11.23 -6.53 -11.34
CA LEU A 209 12.28 -5.83 -10.58
C LEU A 209 13.34 -6.80 -10.03
N ASN A 210 12.91 -7.98 -9.57
CA ASN A 210 13.84 -9.00 -9.08
C ASN A 210 14.68 -9.59 -10.21
N ALA A 211 14.12 -9.83 -11.40
CA ALA A 211 14.86 -10.31 -12.56
C ALA A 211 15.88 -9.26 -13.05
N VAL A 212 15.49 -7.99 -13.17
CA VAL A 212 16.41 -6.91 -13.58
C VAL A 212 17.57 -6.78 -12.60
N LYS A 213 17.31 -6.92 -11.30
CA LYS A 213 18.33 -6.74 -10.27
C LYS A 213 19.26 -7.94 -10.09
N ASN A 214 18.71 -9.16 -10.13
CA ASN A 214 19.43 -10.37 -9.68
C ASN A 214 19.42 -11.51 -10.72
N GLY A 215 18.67 -11.38 -11.82
CA GLY A 215 18.43 -12.44 -12.79
C GLY A 215 19.51 -12.55 -13.86
N SER A 216 19.53 -13.70 -14.52
CA SER A 216 20.31 -13.93 -15.74
C SER A 216 19.78 -13.12 -16.93
N PRO A 217 20.57 -12.88 -17.99
CA PRO A 217 20.09 -12.22 -19.21
C PRO A 217 18.82 -12.85 -19.79
N ALA A 218 18.70 -14.18 -19.74
CA ALA A 218 17.52 -14.90 -20.22
C ALA A 218 16.29 -14.71 -19.30
N GLU A 219 16.47 -14.52 -18.00
CA GLU A 219 15.37 -14.16 -17.09
C GLU A 219 14.92 -12.72 -17.29
N ILE A 220 15.86 -11.80 -17.48
CA ILE A 220 15.57 -10.39 -17.77
C ILE A 220 14.77 -10.28 -19.07
N ALA A 221 15.25 -10.89 -20.15
CA ALA A 221 14.56 -10.88 -21.45
C ALA A 221 13.12 -11.41 -21.34
N ARG A 222 12.91 -12.54 -20.65
CA ARG A 222 11.56 -13.09 -20.42
C ARG A 222 10.64 -12.14 -19.67
N GLN A 223 11.14 -11.39 -18.68
CA GLN A 223 10.31 -10.43 -17.96
C GLN A 223 10.02 -9.17 -18.78
N VAL A 224 10.97 -8.71 -19.60
CA VAL A 224 10.76 -7.60 -20.56
C VAL A 224 9.70 -7.97 -21.59
N GLU A 225 9.83 -9.12 -22.26
CA GLU A 225 8.83 -9.61 -23.22
C GLU A 225 7.44 -9.76 -22.58
N ARG A 226 7.39 -10.24 -21.33
CA ARG A 226 6.13 -10.33 -20.58
C ARG A 226 5.53 -8.95 -20.31
N ALA A 227 6.34 -7.97 -19.92
CA ALA A 227 5.87 -6.62 -19.63
C ALA A 227 5.34 -5.92 -20.89
N GLU A 228 6.08 -6.01 -22.00
CA GLU A 228 5.66 -5.48 -23.31
C GLU A 228 4.33 -6.11 -23.76
N ARG A 229 4.18 -7.42 -23.61
CA ARG A 229 2.93 -8.12 -23.94
C ARG A 229 1.75 -7.59 -23.11
N ILE A 230 1.91 -7.51 -21.79
CA ILE A 230 0.85 -7.01 -20.90
C ILE A 230 0.49 -5.55 -21.26
N ARG A 231 1.49 -4.71 -21.53
CA ARG A 231 1.28 -3.31 -21.91
C ARG A 231 0.53 -3.19 -23.23
N LYS A 232 0.88 -4.02 -24.22
CA LYS A 232 0.16 -4.09 -25.49
C LYS A 232 -1.29 -4.53 -25.29
N GLU A 233 -1.54 -5.56 -24.48
CA GLU A 233 -2.89 -6.02 -24.14
C GLU A 233 -3.71 -4.94 -23.43
N LYS A 234 -3.12 -4.19 -22.48
CA LYS A 234 -3.76 -3.04 -21.83
C LYS A 234 -4.13 -1.96 -22.84
N TRP A 235 -3.20 -1.63 -23.75
CA TRP A 235 -3.42 -0.64 -24.80
C TRP A 235 -4.53 -1.06 -25.78
N ASP A 236 -4.53 -2.31 -26.23
CA ASP A 236 -5.55 -2.84 -27.14
C ASP A 236 -6.95 -2.82 -26.48
N LYS A 237 -7.04 -3.17 -25.19
CA LYS A 237 -8.28 -3.04 -24.41
C LYS A 237 -8.77 -1.60 -24.30
N LEU A 238 -7.88 -0.67 -23.97
CA LEU A 238 -8.22 0.76 -23.88
C LEU A 238 -8.69 1.30 -25.23
N LYS A 239 -8.02 0.92 -26.32
CA LYS A 239 -8.39 1.30 -27.68
C LYS A 239 -9.78 0.78 -28.05
N ALA A 240 -10.08 -0.49 -27.74
CA ALA A 240 -11.39 -1.08 -27.98
C ALA A 240 -12.49 -0.37 -27.16
N GLU A 241 -12.23 -0.05 -25.89
CA GLU A 241 -13.17 0.69 -25.04
C GLU A 241 -13.46 2.09 -25.60
N LEU A 242 -12.42 2.83 -26.01
CA LEU A 242 -12.57 4.15 -26.63
C LEU A 242 -13.39 4.11 -27.94
N GLN A 243 -13.17 3.08 -28.77
CA GLN A 243 -13.94 2.89 -30.00
C GLN A 243 -15.42 2.60 -29.70
N SER A 244 -15.70 1.70 -28.74
CA SER A 244 -17.07 1.37 -28.33
C SER A 244 -17.84 2.56 -27.73
N ARG A 245 -17.14 3.51 -27.09
CA ARG A 245 -17.75 4.74 -26.54
C ARG A 245 -18.07 5.78 -27.63
N GLN A 246 -17.41 5.75 -28.79
CA GLN A 246 -17.65 6.68 -29.90
C GLN A 246 -18.81 6.25 -30.82
N GLU A 247 -19.14 4.96 -30.89
CA GLU A 247 -20.28 4.43 -31.67
C GLU A 247 -21.66 4.98 -31.23
N PRO A 248 -21.98 5.12 -29.92
CA PRO A 248 -23.24 5.73 -29.49
C PRO A 248 -23.29 7.26 -29.67
N GLU A 249 -22.16 7.98 -29.66
CA GLU A 249 -22.15 9.43 -29.91
C GLU A 249 -22.32 9.79 -31.39
N LYS A 250 -21.73 9.02 -32.30
CA LYS A 250 -21.99 9.18 -33.75
C LYS A 250 -23.46 8.90 -34.10
N SER A 251 -24.10 7.94 -33.41
CA SER A 251 -25.51 7.61 -33.60
C SER A 251 -26.46 8.68 -33.05
N LYS A 252 -26.09 9.36 -31.96
CA LYS A 252 -26.87 10.50 -31.41
C LYS A 252 -26.73 11.77 -32.26
N ASN A 253 -25.53 12.10 -32.75
CA ASN A 253 -25.34 13.25 -33.64
C ASN A 253 -26.06 13.08 -34.99
N GLN A 254 -26.16 11.86 -35.52
CA GLN A 254 -26.95 11.58 -36.73
C GLN A 254 -28.48 11.65 -36.53
N GLN A 255 -28.99 11.55 -35.29
CA GLN A 255 -30.41 11.77 -34.99
C GLN A 255 -30.76 13.25 -34.85
N VAL A 256 -29.81 14.09 -34.41
CA VAL A 256 -30.00 15.56 -34.33
C VAL A 256 -29.98 16.21 -35.72
N GLU A 257 -29.24 15.65 -36.68
CA GLU A 257 -29.25 16.13 -38.08
C GLU A 257 -30.49 15.68 -38.90
N LYS A 258 -31.40 14.87 -38.32
CA LYS A 258 -32.59 14.34 -39.01
C LYS A 258 -33.93 14.88 -38.51
N THR A 259 -33.94 15.95 -37.71
CA THR A 259 -35.19 16.70 -37.47
C THR A 259 -35.46 17.62 -38.66
N PRO A 260 -36.62 17.53 -39.34
CA PRO A 260 -36.95 18.43 -40.43
C PRO A 260 -37.11 19.88 -39.92
N ASP A 261 -36.65 20.84 -40.73
CA ASP A 261 -36.81 22.27 -40.51
C ASP A 261 -38.27 22.62 -40.21
N ILE A 262 -38.52 23.11 -39.00
CA ILE A 262 -39.75 23.84 -38.69
C ILE A 262 -39.52 25.26 -39.19
N GLU A 263 -40.22 25.62 -40.28
CA GLU A 263 -40.31 26.98 -40.80
C GLU A 263 -40.59 27.97 -39.67
N GLN A 264 -39.67 28.91 -39.45
CA GLN A 264 -39.94 30.09 -38.63
C GLN A 264 -40.63 31.16 -39.50
N PRO A 265 -41.81 31.67 -39.09
CA PRO A 265 -42.42 32.80 -39.78
C PRO A 265 -41.66 34.10 -39.50
N ILE A 266 -41.39 34.83 -40.59
CA ILE A 266 -40.78 36.16 -40.62
C ILE A 266 -41.73 37.19 -39.97
N PRO A 267 -41.30 38.01 -38.99
CA PRO A 267 -42.06 39.19 -38.58
C PRO A 267 -41.67 40.39 -39.47
N LYS A 268 -42.64 40.91 -40.22
CA LYS A 268 -42.55 42.19 -40.94
C LYS A 268 -42.58 43.38 -39.96
N LYS A 269 -41.71 44.37 -40.22
CA LYS A 269 -41.63 45.69 -39.55
C LYS A 269 -42.73 46.68 -40.00
N LYS A 270 -43.01 47.66 -39.11
CA LYS A 270 -43.51 49.07 -39.26
C LYS A 270 -44.75 49.30 -38.36
N GLN A 271 -44.94 50.37 -37.59
CA GLN A 271 -44.49 51.79 -37.48
C GLN A 271 -44.73 52.19 -35.98
N GLN A 272 -44.15 53.22 -35.35
CA GLN A 272 -44.24 54.66 -35.64
C GLN A 272 -43.37 55.45 -34.63
N GLU A 273 -42.99 56.67 -35.04
CA GLU A 273 -42.09 57.67 -34.44
C GLU A 273 -42.58 58.39 -33.17
N GLU A 274 -41.60 59.01 -32.51
CA GLU A 274 -41.64 60.27 -31.72
C GLU A 274 -42.40 60.30 -30.37
N ASP A 275 -41.63 60.44 -29.27
CA ASP A 275 -41.61 61.73 -28.56
C ASP A 275 -40.44 61.88 -27.56
N LEU A 276 -39.72 62.99 -27.74
CA LEU A 276 -39.03 63.85 -26.78
C LEU A 276 -38.16 63.28 -25.63
N GLU A 277 -36.84 63.46 -25.82
CA GLU A 277 -36.00 64.38 -25.02
C GLU A 277 -36.49 64.81 -23.61
N LEU A 278 -35.72 64.48 -22.57
CA LEU A 278 -35.10 65.42 -21.60
C LEU A 278 -34.78 64.71 -20.26
N LEU A 279 -33.49 64.67 -19.88
CA LEU A 279 -32.93 65.55 -18.85
C LEU A 279 -31.69 64.93 -18.17
N LYS A 280 -30.64 65.75 -18.13
CA LYS A 280 -29.32 65.56 -17.55
C LYS A 280 -29.38 65.32 -16.02
N LYS A 281 -28.42 64.52 -15.53
CA LYS A 281 -27.91 64.43 -14.12
C LYS A 281 -27.76 65.83 -13.49
N PRO A 282 -27.82 66.03 -12.13
CA PRO A 282 -26.71 65.61 -11.24
C PRO A 282 -26.93 65.42 -9.70
N LYS A 283 -25.96 64.69 -9.11
CA LYS A 283 -25.22 64.87 -7.81
C LYS A 283 -25.83 64.53 -6.42
N ARG A 284 -25.05 63.66 -5.73
CA ARG A 284 -24.50 63.67 -4.34
C ARG A 284 -25.43 63.59 -3.11
N SER A 285 -25.18 62.59 -2.22
CA SER A 285 -24.48 62.71 -0.90
C SER A 285 -24.42 61.30 -0.24
N ARG A 286 -23.26 60.77 0.18
CA ARG A 286 -22.51 60.84 1.47
C ARG A 286 -22.85 59.72 2.49
N GLY A 287 -21.79 59.03 2.95
CA GLY A 287 -21.62 58.50 4.32
C GLY A 287 -21.70 56.98 4.47
N PHE A 288 -20.59 56.22 4.49
CA PHE A 288 -19.61 55.93 5.57
C PHE A 288 -20.01 54.81 6.55
N GLY A 289 -19.11 53.83 6.73
CA GLY A 289 -19.13 52.86 7.82
C GLY A 289 -18.27 51.60 7.60
N MET A 290 -16.94 51.74 7.66
CA MET A 290 -15.98 50.62 7.79
C MET A 290 -15.91 50.15 9.25
N GLY A 291 -15.73 48.84 9.46
CA GLY A 291 -15.39 48.24 10.74
C GLY A 291 -14.57 46.96 10.55
N MET A 292 -13.25 47.12 10.71
CA MET A 292 -12.16 46.16 10.99
C MET A 292 -11.94 44.96 10.07
#